data_AF-A0A9E5ZRG3-F1
#
_entry.id   AF-A0A9E5ZRG3-F1
#
_cell.length_a   1.000
_cell.length_b   1.000
_cell.length_c   1.000
_cell.angle_alpha   90.00
_cell.angle_beta   90.00
_cell.angle_gamma   90.00
#
_symmetry.space_group_name_H-M   'P 1'
#
loop_
_entity.id
_entity.type
_entity.pdbx_description
1 polymer ?
#
loop_
_entity_poly.entity_id
_entity_poly.type
_entity_poly.pdbx_seq_one_letter_code
_entity_poly.pdbx_strand_id
1 'polypeptide(L)'
;MKSHEIKEIINQELEGEFDLTNVHGLNLNDCLIEPKKEIYLSSTDESITFELWTVLEESADRSGYKITFDGTDKSFGLGILTDQNKLMDIGTYGTFIETIKGM
;
A
#
# COMPACT_ATOMS: atom_id res chain seq x y z
N MET A 1 -1.63 -16.05 -3.87
CA MET A 1 -2.28 -15.25 -2.82
C MET A 1 -3.47 -14.51 -3.42
N LYS A 2 -4.54 -14.33 -2.65
CA LYS A 2 -5.81 -13.72 -3.05
C LYS A 2 -6.11 -12.47 -2.23
N SER A 3 -6.95 -11.58 -2.74
CA SER A 3 -7.33 -10.32 -2.07
C SER A 3 -7.87 -10.51 -0.65
N HIS A 4 -8.66 -11.57 -0.38
CA HIS A 4 -9.17 -11.80 0.98
C HIS A 4 -8.06 -12.13 2.00
N GLU A 5 -7.05 -12.90 1.59
CA GLU A 5 -5.94 -13.29 2.48
C GLU A 5 -5.14 -12.05 2.90
N ILE A 6 -4.97 -11.10 1.98
CA ILE A 6 -4.28 -9.83 2.23
C ILE A 6 -5.07 -8.97 3.22
N LYS A 7 -6.39 -8.89 3.04
CA LYS A 7 -7.25 -8.16 3.99
C LYS A 7 -7.19 -8.76 5.39
N GLU A 8 -7.14 -10.08 5.50
CA GLU A 8 -6.98 -10.75 6.80
C GLU A 8 -5.66 -10.38 7.47
N ILE A 9 -4.56 -10.33 6.72
CA ILE A 9 -3.25 -9.88 7.23
C ILE A 9 -3.35 -8.43 7.74
N ILE A 10 -3.91 -7.53 6.94
CA ILE A 10 -4.08 -6.12 7.32
C ILE A 10 -4.95 -6.00 8.57
N ASN A 11 -6.10 -6.69 8.61
CA ASN A 11 -6.99 -6.65 9.75
C ASN A 11 -6.32 -7.16 11.03
N GLN A 12 -5.49 -8.21 10.94
CA GLN A 12 -4.72 -8.70 12.10
C GLN A 12 -3.73 -7.65 12.63
N GLU A 13 -3.08 -6.90 11.74
CA GLU A 13 -2.21 -5.78 12.16
C GLU A 13 -3.00 -4.62 12.77
N LEU A 14 -4.17 -4.30 12.20
CA LEU A 14 -5.05 -3.25 12.69
C LEU A 14 -5.69 -3.57 14.06
N GLU A 15 -6.06 -4.83 14.31
CA GLU A 15 -6.63 -5.26 15.60
C GLU A 15 -5.68 -5.02 16.78
N GLY A 16 -4.37 -4.98 16.53
CA GLY A 16 -3.35 -4.67 17.53
C GLY A 16 -3.23 -3.19 17.91
N GLU A 17 -3.87 -2.29 17.17
CA GLU A 17 -3.67 -0.84 17.27
C GLU A 17 -5.02 -0.13 17.50
N PHE A 18 -5.20 0.46 18.68
CA PHE A 18 -6.53 0.84 19.19
C PHE A 18 -7.06 2.19 18.68
N ASP A 19 -6.27 2.97 17.93
CA ASP A 19 -6.64 4.34 17.53
C ASP A 19 -6.15 4.74 16.14
N LEU A 20 -6.41 3.87 15.15
CA LEU A 20 -5.97 4.10 13.77
C LEU A 20 -6.98 4.87 12.90
N THR A 21 -8.13 5.26 13.46
CA THR A 21 -9.18 5.95 12.70
C THR A 21 -8.77 7.35 12.23
N ASN A 22 -7.62 7.85 12.69
CA ASN A 22 -7.12 9.17 12.34
C ASN A 22 -5.58 9.26 12.27
N VAL A 23 -4.90 8.17 11.86
CA VAL A 23 -3.44 8.22 11.70
C VAL A 23 -3.10 9.23 10.60
N HIS A 24 -2.34 10.27 10.96
CA HIS A 24 -1.95 11.35 10.04
C HIS A 24 -3.11 12.08 9.34
N GLY A 25 -4.34 12.04 9.90
CA GLY A 25 -5.51 12.63 9.26
C GLY A 25 -6.19 11.74 8.20
N LEU A 26 -5.73 10.49 8.05
CA LEU A 26 -6.31 9.51 7.13
C LEU A 26 -7.43 8.74 7.80
N ASN A 27 -8.62 8.76 7.19
CA ASN A 27 -9.69 7.84 7.54
C ASN A 27 -9.45 6.52 6.83
N LEU A 28 -8.85 5.54 7.51
CA LEU A 28 -8.51 4.24 6.92
C LEU A 28 -9.73 3.52 6.31
N ASN A 29 -10.94 3.76 6.82
CA ASN A 29 -12.16 3.18 6.24
C ASN A 29 -12.43 3.66 4.82
N ASP A 30 -12.01 4.89 4.49
CA ASP A 30 -12.19 5.49 3.18
C ASP A 30 -10.99 5.21 2.26
N CYS A 31 -9.79 5.03 2.84
CA CYS A 31 -8.55 4.81 2.10
C CYS A 31 -8.28 3.32 1.77
N LEU A 32 -8.74 2.38 2.61
CA LEU A 32 -8.59 0.94 2.34
C LEU A 32 -9.46 0.53 1.16
N ILE A 33 -8.82 -0.08 0.16
CA ILE A 33 -9.51 -0.56 -1.04
C ILE A 33 -9.55 -2.08 -1.09
N GLU A 34 -10.33 -2.63 -2.02
CA GLU A 34 -10.14 -4.03 -2.41
C GLU A 34 -8.72 -4.21 -2.96
N PRO A 35 -7.91 -5.16 -2.46
CA PRO A 35 -6.56 -5.37 -2.97
C PRO A 35 -6.56 -5.61 -4.48
N LYS A 36 -5.85 -4.74 -5.20
CA LYS A 36 -5.70 -4.77 -6.65
C LYS A 36 -4.27 -5.16 -7.01
N LYS A 37 -4.13 -6.20 -7.83
CA LYS A 37 -2.83 -6.61 -8.35
C LYS A 37 -2.44 -5.68 -9.50
N GLU A 38 -1.33 -4.98 -9.36
CA GLU A 38 -0.85 -3.97 -10.29
C GLU A 38 0.66 -4.10 -10.51
N ILE A 39 1.17 -3.48 -11.58
CA ILE A 39 2.59 -3.46 -11.89
C ILE A 39 3.15 -2.11 -11.45
N TYR A 40 4.17 -2.16 -10.60
CA TYR A 40 4.92 -1.00 -10.12
C TYR A 40 6.32 -0.99 -10.74
N LEU A 41 6.79 0.18 -11.13
CA LEU A 41 8.18 0.38 -11.55
C LEU A 41 9.06 0.69 -10.34
N SER A 42 10.32 0.24 -10.33
CA SER A 42 11.23 0.70 -9.29
C SER A 42 11.53 2.18 -9.48
N SER A 43 11.46 2.95 -8.40
CA SER A 43 11.94 4.33 -8.36
C SER A 43 13.45 4.48 -8.55
N THR A 44 14.22 3.40 -8.33
CA THR A 44 15.68 3.40 -8.51
C THR A 44 16.14 2.98 -9.90
N ASP A 45 15.31 2.20 -10.61
CA ASP A 45 15.58 1.73 -11.97
C ASP A 45 14.25 1.39 -12.66
N GLU A 46 13.79 2.28 -13.57
CA GLU A 46 12.52 2.10 -14.29
C GLU A 46 12.48 0.86 -15.19
N SER A 47 13.61 0.18 -15.45
CA SER A 47 13.60 -1.10 -16.18
C SER A 47 13.14 -2.28 -15.31
N ILE A 48 13.13 -2.11 -13.99
CA ILE A 48 12.68 -3.11 -13.02
C ILE A 48 11.19 -2.91 -12.73
N THR A 49 10.45 -4.02 -12.76
CA THR A 49 9.02 -4.06 -12.45
C THR A 49 8.77 -5.01 -11.28
N PHE A 50 7.80 -4.64 -10.44
CA PHE A 50 7.29 -5.42 -9.34
C PHE A 50 5.80 -5.68 -9.54
N GLU A 51 5.36 -6.89 -9.23
CA GLU A 51 3.96 -7.26 -9.26
C GLU A 51 3.41 -7.21 -7.83
N LEU A 52 2.79 -6.08 -7.48
CA LEU A 52 2.39 -5.77 -6.11
C LEU A 52 0.87 -5.65 -5.99
N TRP A 53 0.37 -5.77 -4.77
CA TRP A 53 -1.03 -5.52 -4.45
C TRP A 53 -1.20 -4.13 -3.86
N THR A 54 -1.93 -3.25 -4.53
CA THR A 54 -2.36 -1.97 -3.93
C THR A 54 -3.50 -2.25 -2.96
N VAL A 55 -3.32 -1.89 -1.69
CA VAL A 55 -4.28 -2.19 -0.61
C VAL A 55 -4.88 -0.93 0.03
N LEU A 56 -4.19 0.21 -0.10
CA LEU A 56 -4.66 1.51 0.37
C LEU A 56 -4.36 2.57 -0.69
N GLU A 57 -5.30 3.49 -0.89
CA GLU A 57 -5.09 4.72 -1.64
C GLU A 57 -5.44 5.91 -0.75
N GLU A 58 -4.50 6.84 -0.60
CA GLU A 58 -4.67 8.03 0.26
C GLU A 58 -5.81 8.94 -0.24
N SER A 59 -5.99 9.00 -1.56
CA SER A 59 -7.01 9.80 -2.23
C SER A 59 -7.77 8.97 -3.26
N ALA A 60 -9.07 9.22 -3.39
CA ALA A 60 -9.96 8.57 -4.34
C ALA A 60 -9.58 8.84 -5.81
N ASP A 61 -8.89 9.95 -6.11
CA ASP A 61 -8.38 10.25 -7.45
C ASP A 61 -7.01 9.62 -7.75
N ARG A 62 -6.47 8.84 -6.79
CA ARG A 62 -5.18 8.16 -6.85
C ARG A 62 -3.97 9.09 -6.90
N SER A 63 -4.08 10.40 -6.63
CA SER A 63 -2.95 11.33 -6.69
C SER A 63 -2.01 11.25 -5.48
N GLY A 64 -2.45 10.64 -4.38
CA GLY A 64 -1.67 10.48 -3.16
C GLY A 64 -0.86 9.18 -3.09
N TYR A 65 -0.32 8.94 -1.90
CA TYR A 65 0.40 7.72 -1.55
C TYR A 65 -0.49 6.49 -1.64
N LYS A 66 0.16 5.35 -1.84
CA LYS A 66 -0.45 4.03 -1.90
C LYS A 66 0.34 3.12 -1.00
N ILE A 67 -0.37 2.23 -0.33
CA ILE A 67 0.29 1.10 0.35
C ILE A 67 0.20 -0.10 -0.57
N THR A 68 1.37 -0.69 -0.82
CA THR A 68 1.54 -1.91 -1.59
C THR A 68 1.81 -3.08 -0.66
N PHE A 69 1.49 -4.28 -1.13
CA PHE A 69 1.83 -5.53 -0.46
C PHE A 69 2.46 -6.49 -1.47
N ASP A 70 3.65 -7.00 -1.16
CA ASP A 70 4.31 -8.04 -1.93
C ASP A 70 3.91 -9.43 -1.39
N GLY A 71 3.28 -10.22 -2.25
CA GLY A 71 2.86 -11.58 -1.90
C GLY A 71 3.98 -12.60 -1.72
N THR A 72 5.19 -12.27 -2.17
CA THR A 72 6.34 -13.16 -2.22
C THR A 72 7.04 -13.20 -0.86
N ASP A 73 7.30 -12.03 -0.29
CA ASP A 73 7.97 -11.87 1.01
C ASP A 73 7.00 -11.48 2.14
N LYS A 74 5.73 -11.21 1.81
CA LYS A 74 4.68 -10.76 2.73
C LYS A 74 5.02 -9.42 3.40
N SER A 75 5.66 -8.52 2.67
CA SER A 75 6.00 -7.18 3.13
C SER A 75 5.06 -6.12 2.55
N PHE A 76 4.95 -5.01 3.27
CA PHE A 76 4.28 -3.80 2.84
C PHE A 76 5.29 -2.73 2.41
N GLY A 77 4.87 -1.91 1.45
CA GLY A 77 5.67 -0.83 0.90
C GLY A 77 4.82 0.37 0.49
N LEU A 78 5.50 1.40 0.00
CA LEU A 78 4.87 2.62 -0.50
C LEU A 78 4.98 2.71 -2.01
N GLY A 79 3.89 3.18 -2.60
CA GLY A 79 3.80 3.48 -4.01
C GLY A 79 3.18 4.84 -4.28
N ILE A 80 3.45 5.37 -5.47
CA ILE A 80 2.83 6.60 -5.97
C ILE A 80 2.35 6.40 -7.41
N LEU A 81 1.42 7.25 -7.84
CA LEU A 81 1.09 7.41 -9.25
C LEU A 81 1.80 8.66 -9.76
N THR A 82 2.62 8.52 -10.79
CA THR A 82 3.33 9.66 -11.39
C THR A 82 2.42 10.51 -12.26
N ASP A 83 2.90 11.70 -12.61
CA ASP A 83 2.31 12.58 -13.63
C ASP A 83 2.22 11.91 -15.02
N GLN A 84 3.09 10.94 -15.31
CA GLN A 84 3.05 10.11 -16.51
C GLN A 84 2.06 8.94 -16.41
N ASN A 85 1.22 8.89 -15.37
CA ASN A 85 0.26 7.83 -15.11
C ASN A 85 0.91 6.44 -14.98
N LYS A 86 2.10 6.37 -14.37
CA LYS A 86 2.82 5.14 -14.04
C LYS A 86 2.81 4.91 -12.53
N LEU A 87 2.60 3.66 -12.11
CA LEU A 87 2.75 3.29 -10.71
C LEU A 87 4.23 3.04 -10.42
N MET A 88 4.72 3.63 -9.33
CA MET A 88 6.12 3.54 -8.94
C MET A 88 6.24 3.14 -7.48
N ASP A 89 7.06 2.12 -7.22
CA ASP A 89 7.44 1.66 -5.90
C ASP A 89 8.56 2.56 -5.36
N ILE A 90 8.31 3.17 -4.20
CA ILE A 90 9.21 4.15 -3.58
C ILE A 90 9.84 3.63 -2.28
N GLY A 91 9.57 2.38 -1.90
CA GLY A 91 10.28 1.70 -0.82
C GLY A 91 9.45 0.66 -0.08
N THR A 92 10.13 -0.33 0.48
CA THR A 92 9.55 -1.37 1.34
C THR A 92 9.77 -1.02 2.81
N TYR A 93 8.72 -1.11 3.61
CA TYR A 93 8.72 -0.71 5.03
C TYR A 93 8.57 -1.90 5.97
N GLY A 94 7.98 -3.02 5.52
CA GLY A 94 7.82 -4.24 6.32
C GLY A 94 6.36 -4.50 6.66
N THR A 95 5.84 -3.89 7.72
CA THR A 95 4.44 -4.05 8.15
C THR A 95 3.51 -2.97 7.61
N PHE A 96 2.21 -3.23 7.58
CA PHE A 96 1.20 -2.25 7.14
C PHE A 96 1.24 -1.00 8.02
N ILE A 97 1.37 -1.19 9.34
CA ILE A 97 1.41 -0.09 10.31
C ILE A 97 2.68 0.75 10.18
N GLU A 98 3.85 0.13 10.00
CA GLU A 98 5.10 0.87 9.75
C GLU A 98 5.00 1.69 8.46
N THR A 99 4.35 1.12 7.45
CA THR A 99 4.12 1.79 6.16
C THR A 99 3.22 3.01 6.33
N ILE A 100 2.09 2.89 7.04
CA ILE A 100 1.21 4.03 7.36
C ILE A 100 1.97 5.12 8.12
N LYS A 101 2.77 4.75 9.13
CA LYS A 101 3.54 5.70 9.94
C LYS A 101 4.66 6.39 9.16
N GLY A 102 5.04 5.83 8.00
CA GLY A 102 6.06 6.36 7.10
C GLY A 102 5.52 7.27 5.99
N MET A 103 4.19 7.37 5.84
CA MET A 103 3.50 8.31 4.94
C MET A 103 3.46 9.71 5.54
#